data_AF-A0A838TQF8-F1
#
_entry.id   AF-A0A838TQF8-F1
#
_cell.length_a   1.000
_cell.length_b   1.000
_cell.length_c   1.000
_cell.angle_alpha   90.00
_cell.angle_beta   90.00
_cell.angle_gamma   90.00
#
_symmetry.space_group_name_H-M   'P 1'
#
loop_
_entity.id
_entity.type
_entity.pdbx_description
1 polymer ?
#
loop_
_entity_poly.entity_id
_entity_poly.type
_entity_poly.pdbx_seq_one_letter_code
_entity_poly.pdbx_strand_id
1 'polypeptide(L)'
;WFGSTSFGPTNDDLQEQNVKTILQNIGSDIYGLTEVVDTARLGRVVRQMPGYSYIVGNFGSRVNPPDPTGGPISEAQKLAFVYKTAMFKNITTRPLINNQNVSSTSYNNWSSGRYPFLMTADVTLNCVTKKINFILIHAKANTSPTATSYARRQASANELHDTLVAYFPNDNIIVLGDFNDDLDQSITAGFTTTSYSSFTTDNTNFFSPTLALSLAGKKSTVSYNDVIDHVILSNDIQPDYMSSTATILTDVASLVSNYGKTTTDHYPVFTRYQFKNTNPPVVTIRDAFAINAGGQPNTVYLGYSPASTITLTSNVTGGTPAYSYMWSTGALTSGVTVSPVVNTTYTLTVTDANGCTATANKSIVVVNVAGIKNAGNVMICHNTNGQMSTLEVEQNTVAAHLAHGDLLGGCSTSSSPSTHIFVTALPNPSTNYFTITIEGGDPLEPVNVRVLNTAGKIIEHTLTFTKSFRLGANYMPGLYFLQVRQKFEKHTIKLLKQ
;
A
#
# COMPACT_ATOMS: atom_id res chain seq x y z
N TRP A 1 34.25 -0.45 -0.15
CA TRP A 1 35.01 0.24 -1.19
C TRP A 1 34.62 -0.27 -2.57
N PHE A 2 33.60 0.31 -3.18
CA PHE A 2 33.13 -0.14 -4.50
C PHE A 2 33.83 0.63 -5.62
N GLY A 3 34.59 -0.10 -6.45
CA GLY A 3 35.35 0.44 -7.58
C GLY A 3 36.54 1.33 -7.19
N SER A 4 37.15 1.07 -6.02
CA SER A 4 38.34 1.81 -5.60
C SER A 4 39.60 1.13 -6.12
N THR A 5 40.46 1.87 -6.79
CA THR A 5 41.76 1.37 -7.28
C THR A 5 42.77 1.09 -6.16
N SER A 6 42.50 1.55 -4.94
CA SER A 6 43.45 1.51 -3.82
C SER A 6 43.00 0.63 -2.65
N PHE A 7 41.70 0.32 -2.55
CA PHE A 7 41.12 -0.38 -1.39
C PHE A 7 39.99 -1.31 -1.81
N GLY A 8 39.76 -2.38 -1.05
CA GLY A 8 38.72 -3.36 -1.34
C GLY A 8 39.18 -4.47 -2.31
N PRO A 9 38.24 -5.16 -2.97
CA PRO A 9 38.54 -6.17 -3.99
C PRO A 9 39.44 -5.62 -5.11
N THR A 10 40.42 -6.42 -5.56
CA THR A 10 41.41 -5.98 -6.57
C THR A 10 40.91 -6.05 -8.01
N ASN A 11 39.78 -6.73 -8.25
CA ASN A 11 39.17 -6.86 -9.58
C ASN A 11 37.82 -6.15 -9.59
N ASP A 12 37.83 -4.87 -9.99
CA ASP A 12 36.65 -4.02 -10.02
C ASP A 12 35.57 -4.51 -10.99
N ASP A 13 35.95 -5.16 -12.09
CA ASP A 13 34.99 -5.70 -13.06
C ASP A 13 34.24 -6.89 -12.48
N LEU A 14 34.95 -7.77 -11.76
CA LEU A 14 34.31 -8.86 -11.02
C LEU A 14 33.45 -8.33 -9.87
N GLN A 15 33.92 -7.31 -9.14
CA GLN A 15 33.14 -6.66 -8.08
C GLN A 15 31.84 -6.06 -8.64
N GLU A 16 31.90 -5.37 -9.78
CA GLU A 16 30.74 -4.80 -10.46
C GLU A 16 29.71 -5.89 -10.82
N GLN A 17 30.15 -7.01 -11.40
CA GLN A 17 29.25 -8.12 -11.75
C GLN A 17 28.63 -8.77 -10.51
N ASN A 18 29.43 -8.98 -9.45
CA ASN A 18 28.95 -9.57 -8.22
C ASN A 18 27.91 -8.69 -7.52
N VAL A 19 28.18 -7.38 -7.41
CA VAL A 19 27.25 -6.41 -6.83
C VAL A 19 25.95 -6.38 -7.62
N LYS A 20 26.00 -6.42 -8.96
CA LYS A 20 24.80 -6.54 -9.79
C LYS A 20 24.00 -7.79 -9.47
N THR A 21 24.65 -8.96 -9.43
CA THR A 21 23.99 -10.25 -9.11
C THR A 21 23.29 -10.20 -7.76
N ILE A 22 23.96 -9.66 -6.74
CA ILE A 22 23.42 -9.57 -5.38
C ILE A 22 22.24 -8.60 -5.32
N LEU A 23 22.37 -7.38 -5.85
CA LEU A 23 21.29 -6.40 -5.83
C LEU A 23 20.07 -6.84 -6.65
N GLN A 24 20.27 -7.57 -7.75
CA GLN A 24 19.15 -8.15 -8.51
C GLN A 24 18.47 -9.29 -7.75
N ASN A 25 19.24 -10.12 -7.03
CA ASN A 25 18.70 -11.26 -6.29
C ASN A 25 17.91 -10.83 -5.04
N ILE A 26 18.41 -9.82 -4.29
CA ILE A 26 17.71 -9.31 -3.11
C ILE A 26 16.40 -8.60 -3.52
N GLY A 27 16.44 -7.78 -4.58
CA GLY A 27 15.25 -7.11 -5.11
C GLY A 27 14.58 -6.08 -4.18
N SER A 28 15.32 -5.50 -3.22
CA SER A 28 14.83 -4.46 -2.29
C SER A 28 14.23 -3.27 -3.03
N ASP A 29 13.25 -2.61 -2.42
CA ASP A 29 12.64 -1.41 -2.98
C ASP A 29 13.57 -0.18 -2.90
N ILE A 30 14.46 -0.16 -1.90
CA ILE A 30 15.54 0.80 -1.71
C ILE A 30 16.75 0.11 -1.10
N TYR A 31 17.94 0.55 -1.50
CA TYR A 31 19.24 0.19 -0.93
C TYR A 31 19.94 1.46 -0.44
N GLY A 32 20.51 1.41 0.75
CA GLY A 32 21.54 2.36 1.19
C GLY A 32 22.92 1.74 1.01
N LEU A 33 23.77 2.36 0.21
CA LEU A 33 25.10 1.87 -0.13
C LEU A 33 26.17 2.81 0.44
N THR A 34 27.07 2.23 1.24
CA THR A 34 28.23 2.92 1.79
C THR A 34 29.48 2.66 0.92
N GLU A 35 30.51 3.49 1.11
CA GLU A 35 31.82 3.34 0.46
C GLU A 35 31.81 3.23 -1.08
N VAL A 36 30.90 3.95 -1.74
CA VAL A 36 30.85 4.05 -3.21
C VAL A 36 31.95 5.00 -3.68
N VAL A 37 32.94 4.50 -4.41
CA VAL A 37 34.02 5.33 -4.98
C VAL A 37 33.74 5.60 -6.46
N ASP A 38 33.64 4.56 -7.28
CA ASP A 38 33.35 4.69 -8.71
C ASP A 38 31.83 4.77 -8.97
N THR A 39 31.34 5.99 -9.20
CA THR A 39 29.93 6.26 -9.48
C THR A 39 29.51 5.89 -10.89
N ALA A 40 30.45 5.81 -11.83
CA ALA A 40 30.18 5.37 -13.20
C ALA A 40 29.92 3.86 -13.23
N ARG A 41 30.67 3.08 -12.45
CA ARG A 41 30.43 1.66 -12.18
C ARG A 41 29.06 1.42 -11.55
N LEU A 42 28.70 2.20 -10.53
CA LEU A 42 27.38 2.08 -9.91
C LEU A 42 26.27 2.36 -10.95
N GLY A 43 26.45 3.38 -11.79
CA GLY A 43 25.53 3.65 -12.89
C GLY A 43 25.39 2.50 -13.89
N ARG A 44 26.46 1.75 -14.19
CA ARG A 44 26.40 0.56 -15.04
C ARG A 44 25.65 -0.61 -14.41
N VAL A 45 25.80 -0.81 -13.10
CA VAL A 45 25.02 -1.79 -12.34
C VAL A 45 23.53 -1.43 -12.40
N VAL A 46 23.18 -0.20 -12.04
CA VAL A 46 21.77 0.22 -11.91
C VAL A 46 21.05 0.26 -13.27
N ARG A 47 21.74 0.60 -14.36
CA ARG A 47 21.17 0.48 -15.73
C ARG A 47 20.77 -0.94 -16.12
N GLN A 48 21.33 -1.95 -15.46
CA GLN A 48 20.96 -3.37 -15.65
C GLN A 48 19.88 -3.83 -14.66
N MET A 49 19.31 -2.95 -13.84
CA MET A 49 18.23 -3.24 -12.91
C MET A 49 16.96 -2.51 -13.37
N PRO A 50 16.07 -3.16 -14.17
CA PRO A 50 14.89 -2.51 -14.71
C PRO A 50 14.00 -1.90 -13.61
N GLY A 51 13.56 -0.66 -13.82
CA GLY A 51 12.72 0.06 -12.86
C GLY A 51 13.48 0.70 -11.69
N TYR A 52 14.81 0.61 -11.65
CA TYR A 52 15.63 1.28 -10.63
C TYR A 52 16.27 2.57 -11.13
N SER A 53 16.49 3.49 -10.19
CA SER A 53 17.35 4.66 -10.34
C SER A 53 18.28 4.75 -9.13
N TYR A 54 19.26 5.65 -9.18
CA TYR A 54 20.20 5.87 -8.10
C TYR A 54 20.53 7.34 -7.92
N ILE A 55 20.90 7.71 -6.70
CA ILE A 55 21.41 9.04 -6.34
C ILE A 55 22.65 8.86 -5.47
N VAL A 56 23.70 9.62 -5.76
CA VAL A 56 24.96 9.63 -4.99
C VAL A 56 25.13 11.00 -4.34
N GLY A 57 25.54 11.03 -3.08
CA GLY A 57 25.88 12.26 -2.38
C GLY A 57 26.99 13.03 -3.09
N ASN A 58 26.88 14.36 -3.13
CA ASN A 58 27.90 15.26 -3.69
C ASN A 58 28.99 15.65 -2.68
N PHE A 59 29.15 14.84 -1.63
CA PHE A 59 30.15 14.98 -0.59
C PHE A 59 30.70 13.61 -0.22
N GLY A 60 31.87 13.58 0.42
CA GLY A 60 32.52 12.33 0.77
C GLY A 60 33.73 12.52 1.66
N SER A 61 34.39 11.40 1.96
CA SER A 61 35.59 11.38 2.81
C SER A 61 36.67 12.32 2.29
N ARG A 62 37.13 13.23 3.14
CA ARG A 62 38.21 14.20 2.94
C ARG A 62 37.94 15.28 1.88
N VAL A 63 36.67 15.50 1.52
CA VAL A 63 36.29 16.48 0.47
C VAL A 63 35.63 17.74 1.04
N ASN A 64 34.84 17.60 2.12
CA ASN A 64 33.99 18.69 2.63
C ASN A 64 34.22 18.89 4.13
N PRO A 65 34.85 20.00 4.57
CA PRO A 65 35.66 20.92 3.76
C PRO A 65 36.90 20.21 3.15
N PRO A 66 37.58 20.83 2.16
CA PRO A 66 38.76 20.25 1.54
C PRO A 66 39.86 19.92 2.57
N ASP A 67 40.32 18.68 2.57
CA ASP A 67 41.46 18.22 3.37
C ASP A 67 42.74 18.31 2.53
N PRO A 68 43.84 18.91 3.02
CA PRO A 68 45.12 18.92 2.30
C PRO A 68 45.67 17.52 1.97
N THR A 69 45.25 16.50 2.73
CA THR A 69 45.60 15.09 2.52
C THR A 69 44.52 14.32 1.73
N GLY A 70 43.43 15.00 1.36
CA GLY A 70 42.33 14.46 0.57
C GLY A 70 42.61 14.52 -0.94
N GLY A 71 41.99 13.59 -1.66
CA GLY A 71 41.96 13.58 -3.13
C GLY A 71 40.69 14.25 -3.70
N PRO A 72 40.52 14.24 -5.03
CA PRO A 72 39.29 14.69 -5.67
C PRO A 72 38.08 13.84 -5.24
N ILE A 73 36.87 14.40 -5.35
CA ILE A 73 35.62 13.70 -4.99
C ILE A 73 35.39 12.39 -5.77
N SER A 74 36.02 12.24 -6.94
CA SER A 74 36.02 10.99 -7.71
C SER A 74 36.66 9.82 -6.96
N GLU A 75 37.63 10.09 -6.08
CA GLU A 75 38.34 9.08 -5.29
C GLU A 75 37.77 8.91 -3.88
N ALA A 76 36.93 9.85 -3.44
CA ALA A 76 36.33 9.82 -2.11
C ALA A 76 35.29 8.71 -1.96
N GLN A 77 35.17 8.17 -0.74
CA GLN A 77 34.02 7.35 -0.37
C GLN A 77 32.76 8.20 -0.30
N LYS A 78 31.72 7.79 -1.01
CA LYS A 78 30.42 8.45 -1.06
C LYS A 78 29.31 7.52 -0.58
N LEU A 79 28.21 8.12 -0.16
CA LEU A 79 26.98 7.43 0.19
C LEU A 79 26.02 7.50 -1.00
N ALA A 80 25.28 6.42 -1.24
CA ALA A 80 24.35 6.34 -2.36
C ALA A 80 23.06 5.61 -2.00
N PHE A 81 21.98 6.01 -2.64
CA PHE A 81 20.72 5.28 -2.64
C PHE A 81 20.48 4.67 -4.02
N VAL A 82 19.94 3.45 -4.07
CA VAL A 82 19.40 2.80 -5.27
C VAL A 82 17.96 2.42 -4.97
N TYR A 83 16.99 2.83 -5.80
CA TYR A 83 15.56 2.72 -5.45
C TYR A 83 14.67 2.44 -6.67
N LYS A 84 13.51 1.81 -6.42
CA LYS A 84 12.49 1.57 -7.46
C LYS A 84 11.75 2.86 -7.82
N THR A 85 11.82 3.28 -9.07
CA THR A 85 11.22 4.56 -9.53
C THR A 85 9.69 4.56 -9.51
N ALA A 86 9.06 3.39 -9.50
CA ALA A 86 7.61 3.27 -9.37
C ALA A 86 7.11 3.64 -7.97
N MET A 87 7.93 3.41 -6.93
CA MET A 87 7.52 3.56 -5.52
C MET A 87 7.98 4.86 -4.88
N PHE A 88 9.08 5.45 -5.36
CA PHE A 88 9.69 6.63 -4.78
C PHE A 88 9.56 7.83 -5.74
N LYS A 89 8.87 8.88 -5.28
CA LYS A 89 8.60 10.12 -6.02
C LYS A 89 9.05 11.34 -5.21
N ASN A 90 9.09 12.50 -5.87
CA ASN A 90 9.41 13.80 -5.26
C ASN A 90 10.69 13.79 -4.40
N ILE A 91 11.71 13.10 -4.91
CA ILE A 91 12.94 12.86 -4.16
C ILE A 91 13.77 14.13 -4.07
N THR A 92 14.21 14.46 -2.86
CA THR A 92 15.19 15.51 -2.61
C THR A 92 16.32 14.95 -1.73
N THR A 93 17.54 15.44 -1.93
CA THR A 93 18.70 14.94 -1.19
C THR A 93 19.62 16.07 -0.76
N ARG A 94 20.22 15.93 0.42
CA ARG A 94 21.22 16.86 0.96
C ARG A 94 22.05 16.18 2.06
N PRO A 95 23.23 16.69 2.43
CA PRO A 95 23.78 16.36 3.74
C PRO A 95 22.79 16.82 4.82
N LEU A 96 22.56 15.99 5.84
CA LEU A 96 21.62 16.33 6.92
C LEU A 96 22.14 17.52 7.73
N ILE A 97 23.44 17.50 8.02
CA ILE A 97 24.19 18.54 8.73
C ILE A 97 24.89 19.41 7.68
N ASN A 98 25.01 20.72 7.93
CA ASN A 98 25.75 21.62 7.03
C ASN A 98 27.17 21.07 6.81
N ASN A 99 27.64 20.97 5.56
CA ASN A 99 28.95 20.42 5.21
C ASN A 99 29.95 21.46 4.69
N GLN A 100 29.57 22.74 4.64
CA GLN A 100 30.42 23.83 4.13
C GLN A 100 31.05 24.65 5.27
N ASN A 101 30.33 24.86 6.37
CA ASN A 101 30.78 25.63 7.53
C ASN A 101 30.71 24.79 8.81
N VAL A 102 31.51 23.72 8.86
CA VAL A 102 31.58 22.80 10.01
C VAL A 102 32.78 23.08 10.90
N SER A 103 32.65 22.77 12.19
CA SER A 103 33.80 22.70 13.08
C SER A 103 34.72 21.54 12.68
N SER A 104 36.03 21.68 12.95
CA SER A 104 37.00 20.59 12.77
C SER A 104 36.61 19.34 13.57
N THR A 105 35.95 19.52 14.72
CA THR A 105 35.41 18.43 15.53
C THR A 105 34.31 17.67 14.79
N SER A 106 33.27 18.35 14.29
CA SER A 106 32.16 17.68 13.58
C SER A 106 32.63 17.02 12.29
N TYR A 107 33.51 17.71 11.53
CA TYR A 107 34.19 17.11 10.38
C TYR A 107 34.89 15.79 10.72
N ASN A 108 35.68 15.78 11.80
CA ASN A 108 36.37 14.57 12.23
C ASN A 108 35.39 13.52 12.76
N ASN A 109 34.38 13.88 13.55
CA ASN A 109 33.42 12.91 14.10
C ASN A 109 32.71 12.14 12.98
N TRP A 110 32.26 12.83 11.93
CA TRP A 110 31.69 12.23 10.71
C TRP A 110 32.74 11.71 9.74
N SER A 111 33.74 11.00 10.27
CA SER A 111 34.73 10.28 9.46
C SER A 111 35.42 11.11 8.38
N SER A 112 35.80 12.34 8.74
CA SER A 112 36.45 13.29 7.83
C SER A 112 35.52 13.68 6.68
N GLY A 113 34.27 14.06 6.96
CA GLY A 113 33.36 14.63 5.95
C GLY A 113 32.35 13.66 5.31
N ARG A 114 32.22 12.43 5.82
CA ARG A 114 31.13 11.50 5.47
C ARG A 114 29.89 11.77 6.33
N TYR A 115 29.30 12.94 6.12
CA TYR A 115 28.09 13.36 6.84
C TYR A 115 26.89 12.44 6.57
N PRO A 116 25.88 12.40 7.46
CA PRO A 116 24.64 11.68 7.19
C PRO A 116 23.99 12.17 5.90
N PHE A 117 23.66 11.25 5.00
CA PHE A 117 23.05 11.56 3.71
C PHE A 117 21.53 11.42 3.80
N LEU A 118 20.84 12.57 3.81
CA LEU A 118 19.39 12.63 3.85
C LEU A 118 18.82 12.53 2.43
N MET A 119 17.93 11.56 2.24
CA MET A 119 16.99 11.48 1.12
C MET A 119 15.56 11.59 1.65
N THR A 120 14.85 12.64 1.26
CA THR A 120 13.41 12.77 1.53
C THR A 120 12.64 12.36 0.27
N ALA A 121 11.64 11.49 0.41
CA ALA A 121 10.83 11.02 -0.71
C ALA A 121 9.38 10.76 -0.32
N ASP A 122 8.48 10.91 -1.28
CA ASP A 122 7.13 10.36 -1.19
C ASP A 122 7.19 8.88 -1.61
N VAL A 123 6.87 8.00 -0.67
CA VAL A 123 6.91 6.54 -0.85
C VAL A 123 5.49 6.02 -0.91
N THR A 124 5.16 5.30 -1.98
CA THR A 124 3.84 4.64 -2.12
C THR A 124 3.95 3.14 -1.90
N LEU A 125 3.27 2.63 -0.87
CA LEU A 125 3.15 1.21 -0.53
C LEU A 125 1.71 0.88 -0.18
N ASN A 126 1.19 -0.23 -0.68
CA ASN A 126 -0.22 -0.64 -0.48
C ASN A 126 -1.22 0.51 -0.73
N CYS A 127 -0.93 1.30 -1.78
CA CYS A 127 -1.64 2.50 -2.18
C CYS A 127 -1.75 3.62 -1.14
N VAL A 128 -0.90 3.58 -0.11
CA VAL A 128 -0.73 4.68 0.83
C VAL A 128 0.56 5.38 0.45
N THR A 129 0.51 6.70 0.35
CA THR A 129 1.70 7.52 0.13
C THR A 129 2.10 8.18 1.45
N LYS A 130 3.35 7.98 1.88
CA LYS A 130 3.94 8.64 3.05
C LYS A 130 5.22 9.36 2.64
N LYS A 131 5.43 10.56 3.17
CA LYS A 131 6.72 11.24 3.08
C LYS A 131 7.67 10.64 4.12
N ILE A 132 8.83 10.17 3.68
CA ILE A 132 9.84 9.51 4.52
C ILE A 132 11.21 10.16 4.32
N ASN A 133 11.92 10.35 5.42
CA ASN A 133 13.31 10.77 5.49
C ASN A 133 14.21 9.55 5.71
N PHE A 134 14.94 9.14 4.68
CA PHE A 134 15.98 8.12 4.77
C PHE A 134 17.32 8.79 5.06
N ILE A 135 18.01 8.34 6.09
CA ILE A 135 19.29 8.92 6.51
C ILE A 135 20.34 7.83 6.50
N LEU A 136 21.17 7.85 5.45
CA LEU A 136 22.25 6.88 5.29
C LEU A 136 23.50 7.39 6.02
N ILE A 137 24.12 6.53 6.83
CA ILE A 137 25.36 6.84 7.54
C ILE A 137 26.47 5.82 7.25
N HIS A 138 27.72 6.29 7.37
CA HIS A 138 28.90 5.45 7.45
C HIS A 138 29.84 6.06 8.50
N ALA A 139 29.67 5.59 9.73
CA ALA A 139 30.29 6.18 10.91
C ALA A 139 31.79 5.92 11.02
N LYS A 140 32.42 6.42 12.08
CA LYS A 140 33.85 6.27 12.29
C LYS A 140 34.20 4.83 12.64
N ALA A 141 34.98 4.15 11.80
CA ALA A 141 35.50 2.81 12.09
C ALA A 141 36.34 2.71 13.37
N ASN A 142 36.42 1.52 13.98
CA ASN A 142 37.19 1.28 15.20
C ASN A 142 38.70 1.16 14.92
N THR A 143 39.37 2.28 14.65
CA THR A 143 40.82 2.34 14.39
C THR A 143 41.58 2.89 15.60
N SER A 144 42.84 2.49 15.76
CA SER A 144 43.72 3.02 16.82
C SER A 144 43.96 4.53 16.67
N PRO A 145 43.94 5.33 17.77
CA PRO A 145 43.53 4.94 19.12
C PRO A 145 42.02 4.67 19.21
N THR A 146 41.65 3.47 19.68
CA THR A 146 40.26 2.98 19.64
C THR A 146 39.32 3.79 20.54
N ALA A 147 39.81 4.26 21.69
CA ALA A 147 39.06 5.16 22.58
C ALA A 147 38.68 6.50 21.89
N THR A 148 39.58 7.05 21.07
CA THR A 148 39.28 8.26 20.28
C THR A 148 38.26 7.97 19.19
N SER A 149 38.35 6.81 18.52
CA SER A 149 37.35 6.38 17.54
C SER A 149 35.96 6.20 18.17
N TYR A 150 35.88 5.61 19.36
CA TYR A 150 34.64 5.50 20.13
C TYR A 150 34.05 6.87 20.48
N ALA A 151 34.85 7.77 21.05
CA ALA A 151 34.39 9.12 21.40
C ALA A 151 33.87 9.90 20.19
N ARG A 152 34.51 9.74 19.01
CA ARG A 152 34.04 10.33 17.75
C ARG A 152 32.69 9.77 17.32
N ARG A 153 32.52 8.44 17.34
CA ARG A 153 31.23 7.79 17.02
C ARG A 153 30.13 8.27 17.95
N GLN A 154 30.40 8.30 19.26
CA GLN A 154 29.42 8.73 20.26
C GLN A 154 29.01 10.18 20.05
N ALA A 155 29.97 11.07 19.82
CA ALA A 155 29.67 12.47 19.54
C ALA A 155 28.85 12.64 18.25
N SER A 156 29.15 11.90 17.17
CA SER A 156 28.32 11.93 15.96
C SER A 156 26.92 11.35 16.16
N ALA A 157 26.78 10.27 16.94
CA ALA A 157 25.49 9.68 17.25
C ALA A 157 24.61 10.65 18.07
N ASN A 158 25.21 11.35 19.04
CA ASN A 158 24.52 12.39 19.82
C ASN A 158 24.10 13.58 18.93
N GLU A 159 25.00 14.09 18.08
CA GLU A 159 24.66 15.18 17.15
C GLU A 159 23.52 14.80 16.19
N LEU A 160 23.55 13.56 15.65
CA LEU A 160 22.48 13.05 14.81
C LEU A 160 21.17 12.95 15.59
N HIS A 161 21.18 12.31 16.76
CA HIS A 161 20.02 12.17 17.63
C HIS A 161 19.38 13.54 17.93
N ASP A 162 20.16 14.48 18.43
CA ASP A 162 19.68 15.80 18.84
C ASP A 162 19.14 16.59 17.65
N THR A 163 19.75 16.43 16.47
CA THR A 163 19.25 17.01 15.22
C THR A 163 17.88 16.46 14.85
N LEU A 164 17.68 15.14 14.96
CA LEU A 164 16.41 14.51 14.61
C LEU A 164 15.29 14.90 15.59
N VAL A 165 15.58 14.90 16.89
CA VAL A 165 14.62 15.34 17.91
C VAL A 165 14.26 16.82 17.74
N ALA A 166 15.23 17.68 17.43
CA ALA A 166 14.98 19.12 17.34
C ALA A 166 14.24 19.53 16.05
N TYR A 167 14.56 18.91 14.91
CA TYR A 167 14.13 19.40 13.60
C TYR A 167 13.19 18.45 12.85
N PHE A 168 13.02 17.22 13.32
CA PHE A 168 12.18 16.19 12.70
C PHE A 168 11.28 15.43 13.70
N PRO A 169 10.71 16.09 14.74
CA PRO A 169 10.08 15.40 15.87
C PRO A 169 8.84 14.56 15.54
N ASN A 170 8.21 14.75 14.37
CA ASN A 170 7.01 14.02 13.94
C ASN A 170 7.14 13.44 12.52
N ASP A 171 8.38 13.34 12.03
CA ASP A 171 8.64 12.88 10.67
C ASP A 171 8.86 11.35 10.67
N ASN A 172 8.44 10.70 9.58
CA ASN A 172 8.83 9.31 9.33
C ASN A 172 10.32 9.26 9.00
N ILE A 173 11.14 8.68 9.88
CA ILE A 173 12.59 8.64 9.74
C ILE A 173 13.07 7.20 9.74
N ILE A 174 13.94 6.87 8.78
CA ILE A 174 14.67 5.60 8.72
C ILE A 174 16.16 5.93 8.61
N VAL A 175 16.89 5.78 9.71
CA VAL A 175 18.36 5.82 9.72
C VAL A 175 18.88 4.43 9.41
N LEU A 176 19.82 4.31 8.48
CA LEU A 176 20.40 3.03 8.07
C LEU A 176 21.86 3.18 7.64
N GLY A 177 22.61 2.08 7.63
CA GLY A 177 23.96 2.02 7.08
C GLY A 177 24.94 1.32 8.01
N ASP A 178 26.21 1.67 7.87
CA ASP A 178 27.31 1.13 8.68
C ASP A 178 27.58 2.05 9.87
N PHE A 179 27.18 1.58 11.05
CA PHE A 179 27.27 2.27 12.32
C PHE A 179 28.65 2.10 12.97
N ASN A 180 29.45 1.13 12.51
CA ASN A 180 30.77 0.79 13.05
C ASN A 180 30.82 0.56 14.57
N ASP A 181 29.67 0.21 15.15
CA ASP A 181 29.48 -0.17 16.55
C ASP A 181 28.18 -0.95 16.66
N ASP A 182 28.08 -1.84 17.64
CA ASP A 182 26.84 -2.58 17.91
C ASP A 182 25.91 -1.75 18.82
N LEU A 183 24.61 -2.04 18.78
CA LEU A 183 23.57 -1.34 19.54
C LEU A 183 23.36 -1.91 20.95
N ASP A 184 23.72 -3.16 21.21
CA ASP A 184 23.60 -3.77 22.55
C ASP A 184 24.82 -3.43 23.44
N GLN A 185 26.04 -3.51 22.88
CA GLN A 185 27.29 -3.15 23.54
C GLN A 185 28.31 -2.60 22.51
N SER A 186 29.24 -1.73 22.93
CA SER A 186 30.28 -1.30 21.99
C SER A 186 31.25 -2.43 21.61
N ILE A 187 31.63 -2.46 20.34
CA ILE A 187 32.71 -3.30 19.81
C ILE A 187 34.11 -2.78 20.21
N THR A 188 34.17 -1.64 20.91
CA THR A 188 35.43 -1.01 21.31
C THR A 188 35.93 -1.64 22.59
N ALA A 189 37.11 -2.28 22.52
CA ALA A 189 37.75 -2.85 23.70
C ALA A 189 37.81 -1.85 24.87
N GLY A 190 37.32 -2.26 26.04
CA GLY A 190 37.24 -1.43 27.24
C GLY A 190 35.97 -0.60 27.41
N PHE A 191 35.05 -0.62 26.43
CA PHE A 191 33.77 0.08 26.50
C PHE A 191 32.60 -0.93 26.51
N THR A 192 31.72 -0.80 27.50
CA THR A 192 30.53 -1.66 27.63
C THR A 192 29.25 -0.99 27.13
N THR A 193 29.28 0.33 26.92
CA THR A 193 28.13 1.10 26.45
C THR A 193 28.31 1.39 24.96
N THR A 194 27.29 1.07 24.14
CA THR A 194 27.26 1.45 22.73
C THR A 194 27.49 2.96 22.53
N SER A 195 28.18 3.34 21.45
CA SER A 195 28.28 4.75 21.05
C SER A 195 26.94 5.36 20.61
N TYR A 196 25.91 4.54 20.36
CA TYR A 196 24.56 4.98 19.99
C TYR A 196 23.59 5.01 21.19
N SER A 197 24.11 5.17 22.41
CA SER A 197 23.28 5.15 23.63
C SER A 197 22.18 6.21 23.66
N SER A 198 22.38 7.34 22.98
CA SER A 198 21.35 8.37 22.80
C SER A 198 20.09 7.78 22.14
N PHE A 199 20.26 6.97 21.10
CA PHE A 199 19.15 6.30 20.43
C PHE A 199 18.60 5.10 21.21
N THR A 200 19.48 4.26 21.79
CA THR A 200 19.02 3.01 22.42
C THR A 200 18.35 3.22 23.78
N THR A 201 18.54 4.40 24.38
CA THR A 201 17.86 4.78 25.63
C THR A 201 16.63 5.65 25.40
N ASP A 202 16.52 6.35 24.27
CA ASP A 202 15.33 7.14 23.90
C ASP A 202 14.27 6.30 23.16
N ASN A 203 13.56 5.49 23.93
CA ASN A 203 12.42 4.72 23.43
C ASN A 203 11.17 5.57 23.15
N THR A 204 11.20 6.87 23.46
CA THR A 204 10.06 7.77 23.22
C THR A 204 10.04 8.23 21.76
N ASN A 205 11.22 8.48 21.19
CA ASN A 205 11.33 8.96 19.82
C ASN A 205 11.80 7.88 18.83
N PHE A 206 12.55 6.87 19.30
CA PHE A 206 13.22 5.92 18.40
C PHE A 206 13.01 4.45 18.76
N PHE A 207 13.10 3.61 17.74
CA PHE A 207 13.06 2.15 17.83
C PHE A 207 14.04 1.53 16.84
N SER A 208 14.84 0.55 17.28
CA SER A 208 15.76 -0.19 16.40
C SER A 208 15.26 -1.61 16.13
N PRO A 209 14.76 -1.92 14.92
CA PRO A 209 14.40 -3.29 14.54
C PRO A 209 15.61 -4.24 14.52
N THR A 210 16.82 -3.72 14.37
CA THR A 210 18.05 -4.51 14.23
C THR A 210 18.72 -4.85 15.56
N LEU A 211 18.34 -4.21 16.67
CA LEU A 211 18.86 -4.54 18.01
C LEU A 211 18.61 -6.02 18.39
N ALA A 212 17.48 -6.60 17.95
CA ALA A 212 17.19 -8.01 18.17
C ALA A 212 18.21 -8.96 17.50
N LEU A 213 18.89 -8.52 16.43
CA LEU A 213 19.93 -9.30 15.76
C LEU A 213 21.23 -9.29 16.59
N SER A 214 21.58 -8.15 17.17
CA SER A 214 22.70 -8.00 18.10
C SER A 214 22.54 -8.90 19.32
N LEU A 215 21.39 -8.79 20.00
CA LEU A 215 21.06 -9.60 21.17
C LEU A 215 21.03 -11.11 20.86
N ALA A 216 20.83 -11.49 19.60
CA ALA A 216 20.87 -12.87 19.12
C ALA A 216 22.28 -13.32 18.70
N GLY A 217 23.32 -12.52 18.92
CA GLY A 217 24.71 -12.80 18.57
C GLY A 217 24.93 -12.99 17.07
N LYS A 218 24.18 -12.26 16.23
CA LYS A 218 24.35 -12.29 14.78
C LYS A 218 25.57 -11.47 14.37
N LYS A 219 25.94 -11.57 13.09
CA LYS A 219 27.03 -10.77 12.53
C LYS A 219 26.67 -10.18 11.19
N SER A 220 27.00 -8.91 11.01
CA SER A 220 26.78 -8.15 9.78
C SER A 220 27.99 -8.12 8.84
N THR A 221 29.10 -8.73 9.24
CA THR A 221 30.31 -8.80 8.41
C THR A 221 30.80 -10.23 8.22
N VAL A 222 31.68 -10.42 7.23
CA VAL A 222 32.30 -11.72 6.94
C VAL A 222 33.22 -12.15 8.09
N SER A 223 34.00 -11.23 8.63
CA SER A 223 35.15 -11.54 9.51
C SER A 223 34.99 -11.10 10.96
N TYR A 224 34.05 -10.22 11.27
CA TYR A 224 33.81 -9.67 12.60
C TYR A 224 32.46 -10.17 13.15
N ASN A 225 32.42 -10.62 14.40
CA ASN A 225 31.32 -11.39 14.99
C ASN A 225 30.31 -10.52 15.77
N ASP A 226 29.96 -9.35 15.24
CA ASP A 226 28.93 -8.47 15.80
C ASP A 226 28.10 -7.84 14.69
N VAL A 227 26.99 -7.21 15.07
CA VAL A 227 26.17 -6.41 14.16
C VAL A 227 26.68 -4.98 14.24
N ILE A 228 27.08 -4.41 13.11
CA ILE A 228 27.56 -3.03 12.99
C ILE A 228 26.86 -2.30 11.85
N ASP A 229 26.10 -3.01 11.02
CA ASP A 229 25.14 -2.44 10.08
C ASP A 229 23.75 -2.46 10.70
N HIS A 230 23.14 -1.29 10.86
CA HIS A 230 21.90 -1.16 11.62
C HIS A 230 20.84 -0.34 10.90
N VAL A 231 19.62 -0.47 11.42
CA VAL A 231 18.48 0.37 11.09
C VAL A 231 17.87 0.90 12.38
N ILE A 232 17.61 2.21 12.44
CA ILE A 232 16.88 2.91 13.50
C ILE A 232 15.70 3.64 12.87
N LEU A 233 14.54 3.55 13.50
CA LEU A 233 13.28 4.16 13.05
C LEU A 233 12.86 5.26 14.02
N SER A 234 12.20 6.31 13.54
CA SER A 234 11.34 7.11 14.41
C SER A 234 10.09 6.31 14.82
N ASN A 235 9.52 6.64 15.98
CA ASN A 235 8.28 6.02 16.43
C ASN A 235 7.07 6.35 15.55
N ASP A 236 7.15 7.37 14.67
CA ASP A 236 6.12 7.66 13.67
C ASP A 236 6.02 6.59 12.57
N ILE A 237 7.15 6.04 12.12
CA ILE A 237 7.19 4.99 11.08
C ILE A 237 7.26 3.59 11.68
N GLN A 238 7.57 3.46 12.97
CA GLN A 238 7.61 2.16 13.67
C GLN A 238 6.34 1.32 13.47
N PRO A 239 5.10 1.86 13.50
CA PRO A 239 3.89 1.05 13.29
C PRO A 239 3.79 0.40 11.90
N ASP A 240 4.52 0.92 10.90
CA ASP A 240 4.57 0.34 9.56
C ASP A 240 5.66 -0.72 9.40
N TYR A 241 6.59 -0.86 10.36
CA TYR A 241 7.57 -1.94 10.35
C TYR A 241 6.89 -3.29 10.57
N MET A 242 7.16 -4.24 9.68
CA MET A 242 6.69 -5.61 9.83
C MET A 242 7.55 -6.28 10.90
N SER A 243 6.99 -6.50 12.09
CA SER A 243 7.73 -7.05 13.23
C SER A 243 8.42 -8.38 12.89
N SER A 244 9.61 -8.58 13.45
CA SER A 244 10.45 -9.78 13.24
C SER A 244 10.92 -10.01 11.80
N THR A 245 10.92 -8.99 10.94
CA THR A 245 11.44 -9.11 9.56
C THR A 245 12.87 -8.59 9.39
N ALA A 246 13.45 -7.94 10.40
CA ALA A 246 14.86 -7.59 10.40
C ALA A 246 15.72 -8.86 10.25
N THR A 247 16.64 -8.85 9.29
CA THR A 247 17.52 -9.98 9.01
C THR A 247 18.86 -9.54 8.44
N ILE A 248 19.86 -10.39 8.58
CA ILE A 248 21.16 -10.26 7.90
C ILE A 248 21.21 -11.31 6.80
N LEU A 249 21.32 -10.86 5.55
CA LEU A 249 21.26 -11.71 4.36
C LEU A 249 22.63 -12.36 4.10
N THR A 250 23.01 -13.34 4.92
CA THR A 250 24.30 -14.05 4.77
C THR A 250 24.30 -15.06 3.62
N ASP A 251 23.12 -15.50 3.19
CA ASP A 251 22.89 -16.41 2.08
C ASP A 251 23.33 -15.84 0.72
N VAL A 252 23.36 -14.50 0.57
CA VAL A 252 23.85 -13.83 -0.64
C VAL A 252 25.31 -14.17 -0.97
N ALA A 253 26.09 -14.60 0.03
CA ALA A 253 27.46 -15.05 -0.18
C ALA A 253 27.55 -16.28 -1.10
N SER A 254 26.48 -17.09 -1.16
CA SER A 254 26.42 -18.27 -2.04
C SER A 254 26.17 -17.93 -3.51
N LEU A 255 25.74 -16.69 -3.81
CA LEU A 255 25.44 -16.24 -5.17
C LEU A 255 26.71 -15.97 -6.00
N VAL A 256 27.85 -15.79 -5.34
CA VAL A 256 29.11 -15.40 -5.98
C VAL A 256 30.29 -16.12 -5.33
N SER A 257 31.33 -16.42 -6.11
CA SER A 257 32.51 -17.10 -5.58
C SER A 257 33.37 -16.15 -4.74
N ASN A 258 33.79 -16.59 -3.54
CA ASN A 258 34.71 -15.84 -2.66
C ASN A 258 34.22 -14.42 -2.28
N TYR A 259 32.92 -14.30 -1.98
CA TYR A 259 32.20 -13.08 -1.63
C TYR A 259 33.03 -12.03 -0.86
N GLY A 260 33.62 -12.43 0.27
CA GLY A 260 34.38 -11.54 1.15
C GLY A 260 35.63 -10.90 0.54
N LYS A 261 36.16 -11.48 -0.54
CA LYS A 261 37.36 -10.99 -1.24
C LYS A 261 37.05 -10.36 -2.59
N THR A 262 35.96 -10.76 -3.23
CA THR A 262 35.62 -10.33 -4.59
C THR A 262 34.48 -9.33 -4.65
N THR A 263 33.79 -9.09 -3.53
CA THR A 263 32.57 -8.27 -3.51
C THR A 263 32.64 -7.22 -2.41
N THR A 264 32.52 -7.65 -1.15
CA THR A 264 32.48 -6.81 0.04
C THR A 264 32.66 -7.68 1.29
N ASP A 265 33.13 -7.08 2.37
CA ASP A 265 33.27 -7.70 3.68
C ASP A 265 32.04 -7.54 4.58
N HIS A 266 31.01 -6.83 4.14
CA HIS A 266 29.72 -6.67 4.85
C HIS A 266 28.61 -7.51 4.21
N TYR A 267 27.66 -7.96 5.03
CA TYR A 267 26.40 -8.56 4.58
C TYR A 267 25.28 -7.51 4.58
N PRO A 268 24.36 -7.54 3.60
CA PRO A 268 23.20 -6.65 3.63
C PRO A 268 22.32 -6.90 4.85
N VAL A 269 21.95 -5.82 5.54
CA VAL A 269 20.93 -5.82 6.59
C VAL A 269 19.62 -5.33 6.01
N PHE A 270 18.54 -6.07 6.28
CA PHE A 270 17.27 -5.93 5.58
C PHE A 270 16.11 -5.84 6.57
N THR A 271 15.18 -4.91 6.33
CA THR A 271 13.94 -4.72 7.09
C THR A 271 12.75 -4.57 6.13
N ARG A 272 11.53 -4.90 6.56
CA ARG A 272 10.33 -4.82 5.73
C ARG A 272 9.27 -3.92 6.35
N TYR A 273 8.51 -3.25 5.49
CA TYR A 273 7.48 -2.30 5.89
C TYR A 273 6.18 -2.56 5.15
N GLN A 274 5.07 -2.24 5.79
CA GLN A 274 3.72 -2.34 5.25
C GLN A 274 2.90 -1.14 5.72
N PHE A 275 2.57 -0.24 4.81
CA PHE A 275 1.66 0.86 5.14
C PHE A 275 0.24 0.34 5.27
N LYS A 276 -0.41 0.70 6.37
CA LYS A 276 -1.82 0.37 6.61
C LYS A 276 -2.70 1.32 5.80
N ASN A 277 -3.41 0.80 4.81
CA ASN A 277 -4.45 1.55 4.11
C ASN A 277 -5.74 1.57 4.94
N THR A 278 -5.95 2.64 5.70
CA THR A 278 -7.15 2.83 6.55
C THR A 278 -8.35 3.38 5.78
N ASN A 279 -8.15 3.83 4.55
CA ASN A 279 -9.19 4.44 3.72
C ASN A 279 -9.10 3.92 2.27
N PRO A 280 -9.31 2.62 2.02
CA PRO A 280 -9.30 2.09 0.65
C PRO A 280 -10.48 2.65 -0.16
N PRO A 281 -10.37 2.75 -1.49
CA PRO A 281 -11.51 3.12 -2.31
C PRO A 281 -12.62 2.06 -2.16
N VAL A 282 -13.85 2.54 -2.11
CA VAL A 282 -15.07 1.75 -2.13
C VAL A 282 -15.90 2.26 -3.29
N VAL A 283 -16.39 1.37 -4.13
CA VAL A 283 -17.27 1.71 -5.25
C VAL A 283 -18.58 0.96 -5.11
N THR A 284 -19.68 1.66 -5.36
CA THR A 284 -21.00 1.06 -5.60
C THR A 284 -21.55 1.56 -6.93
N ILE A 285 -22.44 0.78 -7.52
CA ILE A 285 -23.22 1.19 -8.70
C ILE A 285 -24.63 1.43 -8.22
N ARG A 286 -25.14 2.67 -8.37
CA ARG A 286 -26.50 3.03 -7.96
C ARG A 286 -27.52 2.26 -8.79
N ASP A 287 -28.69 2.04 -8.22
CA ASP A 287 -29.80 1.57 -9.01
C ASP A 287 -30.14 2.59 -10.09
N ALA A 288 -30.40 2.08 -11.28
CA ALA A 288 -30.75 2.87 -12.44
C ALA A 288 -32.14 2.47 -12.90
N PHE A 289 -32.81 3.35 -13.64
CA PHE A 289 -34.11 3.10 -14.22
C PHE A 289 -34.03 3.45 -15.70
N ALA A 290 -34.48 2.54 -16.58
CA ALA A 290 -34.62 2.85 -18.00
C ALA A 290 -35.75 3.87 -18.24
N ILE A 291 -36.74 3.91 -17.35
CA ILE A 291 -37.81 4.91 -17.32
C ILE A 291 -38.26 5.13 -15.87
N ASN A 292 -38.52 6.40 -15.51
CA ASN A 292 -38.80 6.77 -14.12
C ASN A 292 -40.18 6.33 -13.62
N ALA A 293 -41.20 6.40 -14.48
CA ALA A 293 -42.57 5.99 -14.15
C ALA A 293 -42.85 4.59 -14.72
N GLY A 294 -43.37 3.70 -13.88
CA GLY A 294 -43.78 2.35 -14.27
C GLY A 294 -42.67 1.37 -14.67
N GLY A 295 -41.40 1.78 -14.57
CA GLY A 295 -40.22 0.93 -14.74
C GLY A 295 -39.74 0.32 -13.41
N GLN A 296 -39.11 -0.85 -13.50
CA GLN A 296 -38.44 -1.52 -12.39
C GLN A 296 -36.96 -1.11 -12.33
N PRO A 297 -36.35 -1.08 -11.13
CA PRO A 297 -34.92 -0.80 -11.01
C PRO A 297 -34.10 -1.83 -11.79
N ASN A 298 -33.00 -1.36 -12.37
CA ASN A 298 -32.02 -2.17 -13.09
C ASN A 298 -32.64 -3.03 -14.21
N THR A 299 -33.71 -2.54 -14.83
CA THR A 299 -34.46 -3.28 -15.85
C THR A 299 -34.53 -2.46 -17.13
N VAL A 300 -34.25 -3.10 -18.26
CA VAL A 300 -34.53 -2.56 -19.61
C VAL A 300 -35.66 -3.35 -20.26
N TYR A 301 -36.37 -2.68 -21.16
CA TYR A 301 -37.60 -3.16 -21.75
C TYR A 301 -37.47 -3.23 -23.28
N LEU A 302 -37.35 -4.44 -23.81
CA LEU A 302 -37.35 -4.67 -25.26
C LEU A 302 -38.75 -4.51 -25.82
N GLY A 303 -38.88 -3.92 -27.00
CA GLY A 303 -40.18 -3.60 -27.59
C GLY A 303 -40.71 -2.22 -27.21
N TYR A 304 -40.03 -1.47 -26.33
CA TYR A 304 -40.32 -0.05 -26.06
C TYR A 304 -39.02 0.76 -26.03
N SER A 305 -38.70 1.40 -27.16
CA SER A 305 -37.40 2.07 -27.37
C SER A 305 -37.00 3.07 -26.26
N PRO A 306 -37.91 3.90 -25.71
CA PRO A 306 -37.56 4.84 -24.63
C PRO A 306 -37.01 4.18 -23.37
N ALA A 307 -37.28 2.88 -23.15
CA ALA A 307 -36.80 2.13 -22.00
C ALA A 307 -35.90 0.93 -22.41
N SER A 308 -35.36 0.94 -23.63
CA SER A 308 -34.46 -0.12 -24.14
C SER A 308 -32.99 0.05 -23.73
N THR A 309 -32.67 1.17 -23.09
CA THR A 309 -31.32 1.48 -22.60
C THR A 309 -31.38 1.95 -21.16
N ILE A 310 -30.28 1.78 -20.42
CA ILE A 310 -30.18 2.20 -19.04
C ILE A 310 -28.79 2.80 -18.77
N THR A 311 -28.75 3.89 -17.98
CA THR A 311 -27.49 4.55 -17.61
C THR A 311 -27.10 4.17 -16.20
N LEU A 312 -25.99 3.45 -16.07
CA LEU A 312 -25.39 3.08 -14.80
C LEU A 312 -24.44 4.19 -14.35
N THR A 313 -24.50 4.54 -13.07
CA THR A 313 -23.61 5.54 -12.49
C THR A 313 -22.90 4.98 -11.26
N SER A 314 -21.60 5.25 -11.18
CA SER A 314 -20.78 4.89 -10.04
C SER A 314 -20.94 5.87 -8.89
N ASN A 315 -20.71 5.38 -7.68
CA ASN A 315 -20.54 6.17 -6.48
C ASN A 315 -19.27 5.68 -5.78
N VAL A 316 -18.26 6.53 -5.72
CA VAL A 316 -16.94 6.20 -5.16
C VAL A 316 -16.75 6.98 -3.86
N THR A 317 -16.28 6.29 -2.82
CA THR A 317 -15.86 6.89 -1.55
C THR A 317 -14.51 6.31 -1.12
N GLY A 318 -13.81 6.99 -0.21
CA GLY A 318 -12.49 6.56 0.26
C GLY A 318 -11.39 6.61 -0.83
N GLY A 319 -10.23 6.06 -0.55
CA GLY A 319 -9.06 6.12 -1.45
C GLY A 319 -8.49 7.53 -1.60
N THR A 320 -7.61 7.70 -2.59
CA THR A 320 -6.96 8.97 -2.92
C THR A 320 -7.46 9.50 -4.28
N PRO A 321 -8.25 10.59 -4.32
CA PRO A 321 -8.66 11.22 -5.58
C PRO A 321 -7.46 11.71 -6.42
N ALA A 322 -7.53 11.80 -7.74
CA ALA A 322 -8.65 11.46 -8.62
C ALA A 322 -8.77 9.96 -8.94
N TYR A 323 -9.91 9.53 -9.47
CA TYR A 323 -10.16 8.13 -9.83
C TYR A 323 -10.20 7.91 -11.34
N SER A 324 -9.77 6.73 -11.77
CA SER A 324 -9.95 6.19 -13.11
C SER A 324 -10.95 5.04 -13.08
N TYR A 325 -11.69 4.84 -14.18
CA TYR A 325 -12.79 3.89 -14.29
C TYR A 325 -12.52 2.91 -15.42
N MET A 326 -12.92 1.66 -15.24
CA MET A 326 -12.91 0.65 -16.29
C MET A 326 -14.13 -0.25 -16.15
N TRP A 327 -15.10 -0.04 -17.02
CA TRP A 327 -16.29 -0.89 -17.12
C TRP A 327 -16.00 -2.13 -17.96
N SER A 328 -16.76 -3.21 -17.72
CA SER A 328 -16.75 -4.43 -18.55
C SER A 328 -17.13 -4.18 -20.02
N THR A 329 -17.72 -3.02 -20.32
CA THR A 329 -18.01 -2.54 -21.68
C THR A 329 -16.81 -1.88 -22.36
N GLY A 330 -15.72 -1.64 -21.64
CA GLY A 330 -14.57 -0.85 -22.09
C GLY A 330 -14.70 0.66 -21.84
N ALA A 331 -15.83 1.14 -21.30
CA ALA A 331 -15.98 2.56 -20.97
C ALA A 331 -15.08 2.99 -19.81
N LEU A 332 -14.52 4.22 -19.91
CA LEU A 332 -13.57 4.79 -18.93
C LEU A 332 -14.14 5.97 -18.13
N THR A 333 -15.47 6.10 -18.10
CA THR A 333 -16.21 7.20 -17.45
C THR A 333 -16.88 6.76 -16.16
N SER A 334 -17.25 7.72 -15.30
CA SER A 334 -17.94 7.45 -14.03
C SER A 334 -19.36 6.87 -14.19
N GLY A 335 -19.93 6.94 -15.39
CA GLY A 335 -21.17 6.25 -15.76
C GLY A 335 -21.10 5.69 -17.18
N VAL A 336 -21.99 4.75 -17.49
CA VAL A 336 -22.08 4.09 -18.79
C VAL A 336 -23.54 3.83 -19.16
N THR A 337 -23.92 4.09 -20.40
CA THR A 337 -25.22 3.71 -20.95
C THR A 337 -25.09 2.38 -21.68
N VAL A 338 -26.00 1.45 -21.38
CA VAL A 338 -25.97 0.08 -21.90
C VAL A 338 -27.33 -0.34 -22.44
N SER A 339 -27.31 -1.27 -23.40
CA SER A 339 -28.51 -1.75 -24.12
C SER A 339 -28.52 -3.28 -24.23
N PRO A 340 -28.54 -4.02 -23.09
CA PRO A 340 -28.51 -5.48 -23.13
C PRO A 340 -29.79 -6.06 -23.73
N VAL A 341 -29.66 -7.14 -24.51
CA VAL A 341 -30.79 -7.90 -25.08
C VAL A 341 -31.11 -9.18 -24.30
N VAL A 342 -30.27 -9.52 -23.34
CA VAL A 342 -30.46 -10.61 -22.36
C VAL A 342 -29.94 -10.14 -21.00
N ASN A 343 -30.37 -10.78 -19.92
CA ASN A 343 -29.88 -10.45 -18.57
C ASN A 343 -28.35 -10.41 -18.54
N THR A 344 -27.79 -9.28 -18.12
CA THR A 344 -26.35 -9.02 -18.22
C THR A 344 -25.83 -8.37 -16.95
N THR A 345 -24.70 -8.83 -16.44
CA THR A 345 -24.00 -8.19 -15.31
C THR A 345 -22.86 -7.33 -15.83
N TYR A 346 -22.84 -6.06 -15.43
CA TYR A 346 -21.77 -5.12 -15.71
C TYR A 346 -20.86 -4.99 -14.49
N THR A 347 -19.56 -5.05 -14.73
CA THR A 347 -18.53 -4.87 -13.70
C THR A 347 -17.85 -3.54 -13.92
N LEU A 348 -17.63 -2.79 -12.84
CA LEU A 348 -16.83 -1.58 -12.81
C LEU A 348 -15.64 -1.80 -11.89
N THR A 349 -14.43 -1.60 -12.42
CA THR A 349 -13.22 -1.42 -11.62
C THR A 349 -12.86 0.05 -11.56
N VAL A 350 -12.67 0.58 -10.35
CA VAL A 350 -12.20 1.94 -10.09
C VAL A 350 -10.80 1.86 -9.54
N THR A 351 -9.88 2.68 -10.05
CA THR A 351 -8.51 2.81 -9.53
C THR A 351 -8.26 4.23 -9.07
N ASP A 352 -7.77 4.40 -7.83
CA ASP A 352 -7.44 5.70 -7.25
C ASP A 352 -6.05 6.22 -7.70
N ALA A 353 -5.69 7.43 -7.30
CA ALA A 353 -4.43 8.07 -7.70
C ALA A 353 -3.17 7.35 -7.18
N ASN A 354 -3.29 6.55 -6.12
CA ASN A 354 -2.19 5.74 -5.59
C ASN A 354 -2.21 4.30 -6.13
N GLY A 355 -3.05 4.00 -7.12
CA GLY A 355 -3.14 2.69 -7.76
C GLY A 355 -4.02 1.68 -7.03
N CYS A 356 -4.80 2.08 -6.02
CA CYS A 356 -5.68 1.18 -5.31
C CYS A 356 -6.98 0.92 -6.07
N THR A 357 -7.39 -0.34 -6.15
CA THR A 357 -8.55 -0.75 -6.94
C THR A 357 -9.74 -1.14 -6.07
N ALA A 358 -10.94 -0.75 -6.49
CA ALA A 358 -12.21 -1.25 -5.97
C ALA A 358 -13.06 -1.77 -7.13
N THR A 359 -13.91 -2.77 -6.89
CA THR A 359 -14.78 -3.33 -7.93
C THR A 359 -16.22 -3.42 -7.45
N ALA A 360 -17.16 -3.08 -8.33
CA ALA A 360 -18.60 -3.25 -8.12
C ALA A 360 -19.25 -3.93 -9.33
N ASN A 361 -20.34 -4.66 -9.08
CA ASN A 361 -21.13 -5.32 -10.10
C ASN A 361 -22.57 -4.83 -10.07
N LYS A 362 -23.21 -4.75 -11.23
CA LYS A 362 -24.65 -4.47 -11.36
C LYS A 362 -25.27 -5.37 -12.42
N SER A 363 -26.25 -6.16 -12.02
CA SER A 363 -27.05 -7.00 -12.92
C SER A 363 -28.21 -6.20 -13.50
N ILE A 364 -28.37 -6.27 -14.81
CA ILE A 364 -29.47 -5.66 -15.56
C ILE A 364 -30.38 -6.76 -16.08
N VAL A 365 -31.65 -6.67 -15.71
CA VAL A 365 -32.71 -7.56 -16.18
C VAL A 365 -33.27 -7.03 -17.50
N VAL A 366 -33.56 -7.94 -18.41
CA VAL A 366 -34.17 -7.63 -19.70
C VAL A 366 -35.57 -8.22 -19.72
N VAL A 367 -36.57 -7.37 -19.86
CA VAL A 367 -37.97 -7.77 -20.01
C VAL A 367 -38.43 -7.47 -21.43
N ASN A 368 -39.01 -8.45 -22.12
CA ASN A 368 -39.64 -8.20 -23.40
C ASN A 368 -41.09 -7.77 -23.19
N VAL A 369 -41.42 -6.56 -23.65
CA VAL A 369 -42.75 -5.94 -23.55
C VAL A 369 -43.39 -5.73 -24.91
N ALA A 370 -42.87 -6.33 -25.98
CA ALA A 370 -43.52 -6.26 -27.28
C ALA A 370 -44.90 -6.93 -27.23
N GLY A 371 -45.90 -6.27 -27.84
CA GLY A 371 -47.25 -6.81 -28.01
C GLY A 371 -47.23 -8.16 -28.72
N ILE A 372 -48.00 -9.10 -28.20
CA ILE A 372 -48.09 -10.47 -28.72
C ILE A 372 -49.21 -10.56 -29.75
N LYS A 373 -50.32 -9.85 -29.52
CA LYS A 373 -51.49 -9.85 -30.41
C LYS A 373 -51.34 -8.83 -31.54
N ASN A 374 -50.84 -7.64 -31.22
CA ASN A 374 -50.70 -6.55 -32.17
C ASN A 374 -49.22 -6.17 -32.33
N ALA A 375 -48.65 -6.46 -33.51
CA ALA A 375 -47.28 -6.12 -33.82
C ALA A 375 -47.05 -4.60 -33.68
N GLY A 376 -46.04 -4.21 -32.91
CA GLY A 376 -45.71 -2.81 -32.65
C GLY A 376 -46.31 -2.24 -31.37
N ASN A 377 -47.33 -2.87 -30.79
CA ASN A 377 -47.87 -2.47 -29.49
C ASN A 377 -46.91 -2.83 -28.34
N VAL A 378 -47.18 -2.30 -27.16
CA VAL A 378 -46.42 -2.51 -25.92
C VAL A 378 -47.35 -3.10 -24.85
N MET A 379 -46.90 -4.17 -24.20
CA MET A 379 -47.56 -4.75 -23.05
C MET A 379 -47.36 -3.86 -21.82
N ILE A 380 -48.46 -3.52 -21.16
CA ILE A 380 -48.49 -2.82 -19.88
C ILE A 380 -49.35 -3.58 -18.88
N CYS A 381 -49.09 -3.35 -17.60
CA CYS A 381 -49.90 -3.84 -16.51
C CYS A 381 -50.70 -2.67 -15.93
N HIS A 382 -52.01 -2.72 -16.17
CA HIS A 382 -52.95 -1.71 -15.78
C HIS A 382 -53.67 -2.11 -14.49
N ASN A 383 -53.72 -1.19 -13.53
CA ASN A 383 -54.41 -1.38 -12.26
C ASN A 383 -55.72 -0.61 -12.24
N THR A 384 -56.85 -1.33 -12.26
CA THR A 384 -58.17 -0.74 -12.06
C THR A 384 -58.67 -1.08 -10.66
N ASN A 385 -58.50 -0.15 -9.70
CA ASN A 385 -59.01 -0.29 -8.32
C ASN A 385 -58.60 -1.60 -7.61
N GLY A 386 -57.36 -2.05 -7.80
CA GLY A 386 -56.82 -3.29 -7.22
C GLY A 386 -56.93 -4.51 -8.13
N GLN A 387 -57.61 -4.39 -9.27
CA GLN A 387 -57.67 -5.45 -10.27
C GLN A 387 -56.61 -5.21 -11.36
N MET A 388 -55.65 -6.13 -11.46
CA MET A 388 -54.54 -6.06 -12.40
C MET A 388 -54.94 -6.70 -13.74
N SER A 389 -54.72 -5.98 -14.85
CA SER A 389 -55.02 -6.45 -16.21
C SER A 389 -53.87 -6.14 -17.16
N THR A 390 -53.47 -7.12 -17.98
CA THR A 390 -52.45 -6.89 -19.02
C THR A 390 -53.11 -6.32 -20.25
N LEU A 391 -52.66 -5.14 -20.69
CA LEU A 391 -53.14 -4.47 -21.90
C LEU A 391 -52.02 -4.37 -22.93
N GLU A 392 -52.39 -4.37 -24.21
CA GLU A 392 -51.48 -4.00 -25.31
C GLU A 392 -51.90 -2.65 -25.85
N VAL A 393 -51.01 -1.66 -25.73
CA VAL A 393 -51.29 -0.28 -26.11
C VAL A 393 -50.31 0.19 -27.18
N GLU A 394 -50.71 1.17 -28.00
CA GLU A 394 -49.83 1.77 -29.01
C GLU A 394 -48.62 2.46 -28.34
N GLN A 395 -47.46 2.47 -28.99
CA GLN A 395 -46.21 3.04 -28.44
C GLN A 395 -46.37 4.48 -27.95
N ASN A 396 -47.15 5.28 -28.66
CA ASN A 396 -47.40 6.70 -28.37
C ASN A 396 -48.28 6.92 -27.13
N THR A 397 -49.08 5.94 -26.69
CA THR A 397 -49.95 6.06 -25.50
C THR A 397 -49.29 5.52 -24.23
N VAL A 398 -48.21 4.74 -24.35
CA VAL A 398 -47.48 4.15 -23.20
C VAL A 398 -47.14 5.20 -22.15
N ALA A 399 -46.59 6.35 -22.55
CA ALA A 399 -46.21 7.41 -21.60
C ALA A 399 -47.40 7.92 -20.77
N ALA A 400 -48.59 8.02 -21.36
CA ALA A 400 -49.80 8.42 -20.63
C ALA A 400 -50.23 7.34 -19.63
N HIS A 401 -50.19 6.07 -20.02
CA HIS A 401 -50.46 4.94 -19.13
C HIS A 401 -49.51 4.90 -17.93
N LEU A 402 -48.20 5.04 -18.15
CA LEU A 402 -47.21 5.06 -17.06
C LEU A 402 -47.42 6.25 -16.12
N ALA A 403 -47.83 7.42 -16.64
CA ALA A 403 -48.19 8.58 -15.83
C ALA A 403 -49.46 8.35 -14.98
N HIS A 404 -50.34 7.45 -15.42
CA HIS A 404 -51.52 7.01 -14.68
C HIS A 404 -51.24 5.89 -13.66
N GLY A 405 -49.98 5.47 -13.51
CA GLY A 405 -49.56 4.47 -12.53
C GLY A 405 -49.48 3.05 -13.08
N ASP A 406 -49.61 2.86 -14.40
CA ASP A 406 -49.40 1.57 -15.03
C ASP A 406 -47.91 1.20 -15.05
N LEU A 407 -47.61 -0.10 -15.16
CA LEU A 407 -46.25 -0.61 -15.24
C LEU A 407 -45.94 -1.14 -16.64
N LEU A 408 -44.68 -1.07 -17.08
CA LEU A 408 -44.23 -1.75 -18.30
C LEU A 408 -44.17 -3.27 -18.10
N GLY A 409 -44.70 -4.01 -19.08
CA GLY A 409 -44.81 -5.47 -19.06
C GLY A 409 -46.19 -5.98 -18.63
N GLY A 410 -46.45 -7.28 -18.80
CA GLY A 410 -47.71 -7.88 -18.38
C GLY A 410 -47.85 -7.99 -16.85
N CYS A 411 -49.08 -8.09 -16.36
CA CYS A 411 -49.36 -8.26 -14.93
C CYS A 411 -48.90 -9.62 -14.37
N SER A 412 -48.77 -10.62 -15.23
CA SER A 412 -48.14 -11.92 -14.94
C SER A 412 -46.62 -11.92 -15.14
N THR A 413 -46.04 -10.86 -15.72
CA THR A 413 -44.62 -10.52 -15.58
C THR A 413 -44.36 -9.64 -14.35
N SER A 414 -45.25 -9.70 -13.36
CA SER A 414 -44.76 -9.81 -11.99
C SER A 414 -43.93 -11.10 -11.88
N SER A 415 -42.69 -11.07 -12.38
CA SER A 415 -41.64 -11.40 -11.46
C SER A 415 -41.91 -10.50 -10.25
N SER A 416 -42.54 -11.12 -9.26
CA SER A 416 -42.67 -10.75 -7.87
C SER A 416 -41.92 -9.46 -7.53
N PRO A 417 -42.52 -8.47 -6.80
CA PRO A 417 -41.82 -7.25 -6.40
C PRO A 417 -40.42 -7.64 -5.93
N SER A 418 -39.40 -7.26 -6.71
CA SER A 418 -38.01 -7.76 -6.62
C SER A 418 -37.82 -8.87 -5.57
N THR A 419 -37.84 -10.15 -5.95
CA THR A 419 -37.37 -11.20 -5.01
C THR A 419 -35.90 -11.02 -4.65
N HIS A 420 -35.19 -10.15 -5.39
CA HIS A 420 -33.84 -9.74 -5.08
C HIS A 420 -33.78 -8.95 -3.79
N ILE A 421 -33.05 -9.51 -2.83
CA ILE A 421 -32.71 -8.91 -1.55
C ILE A 421 -31.34 -8.26 -1.64
N PHE A 422 -31.28 -6.94 -1.62
CA PHE A 422 -30.01 -6.23 -1.46
C PHE A 422 -29.70 -6.10 0.02
N VAL A 423 -28.45 -6.30 0.39
CA VAL A 423 -28.03 -6.25 1.78
C VAL A 423 -26.85 -5.32 1.88
N THR A 424 -26.91 -4.39 2.83
CA THR A 424 -25.79 -3.52 3.20
C THR A 424 -25.51 -3.68 4.68
N ALA A 425 -24.28 -3.42 5.09
CA ALA A 425 -23.85 -3.45 6.48
C ALA A 425 -22.99 -2.21 6.73
N LEU A 426 -23.47 -1.28 7.55
CA LEU A 426 -22.79 -0.01 7.83
C LEU A 426 -22.79 0.34 9.33
N PRO A 427 -21.70 0.89 9.87
CA PRO A 427 -20.39 0.97 9.24
C PRO A 427 -19.77 -0.43 9.08
N ASN A 428 -18.91 -0.62 8.07
CA ASN A 428 -18.15 -1.84 7.87
C ASN A 428 -16.79 -1.46 7.23
N PRO A 429 -15.70 -1.40 8.01
CA PRO A 429 -15.51 -2.01 9.34
C PRO A 429 -16.29 -1.31 10.47
N SER A 430 -16.54 -2.01 11.57
CA SER A 430 -17.19 -1.44 12.78
C SER A 430 -16.47 -1.85 14.06
N THR A 431 -16.34 -0.91 15.01
CA THR A 431 -15.86 -1.16 16.39
C THR A 431 -16.99 -1.49 17.36
N ASN A 432 -18.25 -1.19 17.00
CA ASN A 432 -19.40 -1.39 17.89
C ASN A 432 -20.38 -2.41 17.32
N TYR A 433 -21.25 -2.01 16.38
CA TYR A 433 -22.21 -2.90 15.72
C TYR A 433 -22.29 -2.56 14.23
N PHE A 434 -22.86 -3.47 13.45
CA PHE A 434 -23.24 -3.24 12.06
C PHE A 434 -24.74 -2.96 12.01
N THR A 435 -25.14 -1.91 11.30
CA THR A 435 -26.53 -1.72 10.88
C THR A 435 -26.70 -2.44 9.55
N ILE A 436 -27.51 -3.50 9.56
CA ILE A 436 -27.86 -4.24 8.36
C ILE A 436 -29.10 -3.61 7.78
N THR A 437 -29.06 -3.26 6.50
CA THR A 437 -30.25 -2.83 5.76
C THR A 437 -30.49 -3.79 4.61
N ILE A 438 -31.72 -4.28 4.51
CA ILE A 438 -32.20 -5.21 3.50
C ILE A 438 -33.22 -4.46 2.65
N GLU A 439 -32.91 -4.27 1.38
CA GLU A 439 -33.80 -3.63 0.41
C GLU A 439 -34.35 -4.67 -0.56
N GLY A 440 -35.58 -4.46 -1.04
CA GLY A 440 -36.28 -5.45 -1.86
C GLY A 440 -36.72 -6.69 -1.06
N GLY A 441 -36.85 -7.81 -1.75
CA GLY A 441 -37.34 -9.07 -1.22
C GLY A 441 -38.86 -9.14 -1.07
N ASP A 442 -39.36 -10.36 -0.90
CA ASP A 442 -40.78 -10.64 -0.69
C ASP A 442 -41.26 -10.04 0.67
N PRO A 443 -42.25 -9.14 0.69
CA PRO A 443 -42.75 -8.54 1.93
C PRO A 443 -43.54 -9.52 2.81
N LEU A 444 -44.00 -10.66 2.27
CA LEU A 444 -44.81 -11.65 2.98
C LEU A 444 -43.97 -12.78 3.60
N GLU A 445 -42.67 -12.84 3.32
CA GLU A 445 -41.79 -13.91 3.77
C GLU A 445 -40.65 -13.38 4.66
N PRO A 446 -40.31 -14.06 5.76
CA PRO A 446 -39.19 -13.65 6.59
C PRO A 446 -37.85 -13.91 5.89
N VAL A 447 -36.87 -13.07 6.19
CA VAL A 447 -35.49 -13.22 5.71
C VAL A 447 -34.67 -14.00 6.72
N ASN A 448 -33.95 -15.03 6.25
CA ASN A 448 -33.04 -15.85 7.05
C ASN A 448 -31.65 -15.22 7.08
N VAL A 449 -31.23 -14.76 8.25
CA VAL A 449 -29.99 -14.02 8.47
C VAL A 449 -29.06 -14.86 9.34
N ARG A 450 -27.88 -15.23 8.83
CA ARG A 450 -26.87 -16.01 9.54
C ARG A 450 -25.55 -15.27 9.52
N VAL A 451 -24.84 -15.25 10.64
CA VAL A 451 -23.46 -14.78 10.69
C VAL A 451 -22.54 -15.95 10.98
N LEU A 452 -21.52 -16.12 10.15
CA LEU A 452 -20.53 -17.19 10.26
C LEU A 452 -19.17 -16.59 10.60
N ASN A 453 -18.39 -17.29 11.44
CA ASN A 453 -16.97 -16.99 11.60
C ASN A 453 -16.13 -17.56 10.43
N THR A 454 -14.82 -17.32 10.43
CA THR A 454 -13.90 -17.81 9.40
C THR A 454 -13.80 -19.34 9.31
N ALA A 455 -14.15 -20.06 10.37
CA ALA A 455 -14.24 -21.52 10.37
C ALA A 455 -15.59 -22.06 9.85
N GLY A 456 -16.50 -21.18 9.40
CA GLY A 456 -17.83 -21.56 8.91
C GLY A 456 -18.83 -21.90 10.01
N LYS A 457 -18.50 -21.68 11.29
CA LYS A 457 -19.44 -21.87 12.40
C LYS A 457 -20.42 -20.71 12.45
N ILE A 458 -21.72 -21.00 12.52
CA ILE A 458 -22.77 -20.00 12.74
C ILE A 458 -22.63 -19.47 14.17
N ILE A 459 -22.49 -18.16 14.30
CA ILE A 459 -22.37 -17.46 15.59
C ILE A 459 -23.63 -16.64 15.93
N GLU A 460 -24.44 -16.30 14.93
CA GLU A 460 -25.73 -15.64 15.10
C GLU A 460 -26.68 -16.09 13.99
N HIS A 461 -27.95 -16.31 14.32
CA HIS A 461 -28.98 -16.71 13.36
C HIS A 461 -30.33 -16.12 13.77
N THR A 462 -31.01 -15.46 12.83
CA THR A 462 -32.35 -14.94 13.05
C THR A 462 -33.22 -15.05 11.79
N LEU A 463 -34.54 -15.00 11.99
CA LEU A 463 -35.56 -14.84 10.95
C LEU A 463 -36.24 -13.50 11.21
N THR A 464 -36.28 -12.63 10.20
CA THR A 464 -36.83 -11.27 10.40
C THR A 464 -37.60 -10.76 9.20
N PHE A 465 -38.69 -10.03 9.48
CA PHE A 465 -39.38 -9.19 8.50
C PHE A 465 -38.81 -7.76 8.49
N THR A 466 -37.99 -7.41 9.49
CA THR A 466 -37.42 -6.09 9.64
C THR A 466 -36.36 -5.84 8.57
N LYS A 467 -36.56 -4.77 7.79
CA LYS A 467 -35.66 -4.36 6.73
C LYS A 467 -34.41 -3.63 7.23
N SER A 468 -34.35 -3.24 8.51
CA SER A 468 -33.15 -2.64 9.11
C SER A 468 -32.98 -3.04 10.58
N PHE A 469 -31.81 -3.56 10.95
CA PHE A 469 -31.52 -4.02 12.32
C PHE A 469 -30.02 -4.01 12.62
N ARG A 470 -29.65 -4.09 13.91
CA ARG A 470 -28.24 -4.09 14.34
C ARG A 470 -27.78 -5.49 14.72
N LEU A 471 -26.54 -5.83 14.39
CA LEU A 471 -25.85 -7.05 14.85
C LEU A 471 -24.38 -6.75 15.20
N GLY A 472 -23.71 -7.68 15.89
CA GLY A 472 -22.26 -7.63 16.07
C GLY A 472 -21.72 -6.81 17.25
N ALA A 473 -22.60 -6.31 18.13
CA ALA A 473 -22.22 -5.60 19.36
C ALA A 473 -21.23 -6.42 20.22
N ASN A 474 -21.50 -7.72 20.36
CA ASN A 474 -20.74 -8.64 21.20
C ASN A 474 -19.72 -9.48 20.42
N TYR A 475 -19.45 -9.15 19.14
CA TYR A 475 -18.46 -9.90 18.36
C TYR A 475 -17.06 -9.53 18.81
N MET A 476 -16.18 -10.53 18.92
CA MET A 476 -14.76 -10.27 19.07
C MET A 476 -14.20 -9.65 17.78
N PRO A 477 -13.15 -8.81 17.85
CA PRO A 477 -12.45 -8.34 16.66
C PRO A 477 -12.09 -9.49 15.72
N GLY A 478 -12.39 -9.33 14.43
CA GLY A 478 -12.22 -10.39 13.45
C GLY A 478 -13.11 -10.26 12.21
N LEU A 479 -12.90 -11.19 11.28
CA LEU A 479 -13.67 -11.30 10.03
C LEU A 479 -14.85 -12.27 10.21
N TYR A 480 -16.03 -11.84 9.78
CA TYR A 480 -17.25 -12.63 9.75
C TYR A 480 -17.92 -12.59 8.38
N PHE A 481 -18.85 -13.50 8.14
CA PHE A 481 -19.63 -13.58 6.91
C PHE A 481 -21.12 -13.55 7.24
N LEU A 482 -21.78 -12.45 6.89
CA LEU A 482 -23.22 -12.31 6.94
C LEU A 482 -23.84 -12.98 5.72
N GLN A 483 -24.57 -14.07 5.90
CA GLN A 483 -25.42 -14.70 4.90
C GLN A 483 -26.88 -14.28 5.13
N VAL A 484 -27.49 -13.70 4.11
CA VAL A 484 -28.90 -13.34 4.10
C VAL A 484 -29.58 -14.13 3.00
N ARG A 485 -30.66 -14.84 3.33
CA ARG A 485 -31.41 -15.68 2.40
C ARG A 485 -32.89 -15.38 2.47
N GLN A 486 -33.54 -15.31 1.32
CA GLN A 486 -34.99 -15.28 1.22
C GLN A 486 -35.39 -16.17 0.03
N LYS A 487 -36.23 -17.18 0.28
CA LYS A 487 -36.54 -18.25 -0.69
C LYS A 487 -35.27 -18.86 -1.31
N PHE A 488 -35.08 -18.71 -2.62
CA PHE A 488 -33.95 -19.24 -3.37
C PHE A 488 -32.73 -18.30 -3.42
N GLU A 489 -32.89 -17.06 -2.92
CA GLU A 489 -31.84 -16.05 -2.97
C GLU A 489 -30.92 -16.12 -1.77
N LYS A 490 -29.63 -15.87 -2.02
CA LYS A 490 -28.57 -15.85 -1.00
C LYS A 490 -27.58 -14.73 -1.31
N HIS A 491 -27.48 -13.77 -0.40
CA HIS A 491 -26.40 -12.80 -0.38
C HIS A 491 -25.42 -13.11 0.75
N THR A 492 -24.12 -12.93 0.49
CA THR A 492 -23.07 -13.09 1.50
C THR A 492 -22.19 -11.84 1.51
N ILE A 493 -22.06 -11.20 2.67
CA ILE A 493 -21.25 -10.00 2.87
C ILE A 493 -20.19 -10.27 3.94
N LYS A 494 -18.97 -9.79 3.71
CA LYS A 494 -17.90 -9.80 4.71
C LYS A 494 -18.15 -8.70 5.73
N LEU A 495 -18.11 -9.02 7.02
CA LEU A 495 -18.18 -8.05 8.11
C LEU A 495 -16.83 -8.01 8.83
N LEU A 496 -16.22 -6.83 8.95
CA LEU A 496 -14.97 -6.64 9.68
C LEU A 496 -15.24 -5.93 11.01
N LYS A 497 -15.14 -6.68 12.11
CA LYS A 497 -15.22 -6.16 13.48
C LYS A 497 -13.81 -5.77 13.93
N GLN A 498 -13.63 -4.53 14.36
CA GLN A 498 -12.35 -3.98 14.84
C GLN A 498 -12.27 -3.96 16.35
#